data_AF-A0A2N6NZ09-F1
#
_entry.id   AF-A0A2N6NZ09-F1
#
_cell.length_a   1.000
_cell.length_b   1.000
_cell.length_c   1.000
_cell.angle_alpha   90.00
_cell.angle_beta   90.00
_cell.angle_gamma   90.00
#
_symmetry.space_group_name_H-M   'P 1'
#
loop_
_entity.id
_entity.type
_entity.pdbx_description
1 polymer ?
#
loop_
_entity_poly.entity_id
_entity_poly.type
_entity_poly.pdbx_seq_one_letter_code
_entity_poly.pdbx_strand_id
1 'polypeptide(L)'
;MREEAYLEAHPEAAPARAFHVMCAEGDIDGLVELLYHSDDQVPDIGSLIRYQDPLSEMKSGLHLAVETRQEGVAWLLLWLSSSLPSDVFPLEARQSVESVGLRRLEVGKRTDIRGFLDSKGRTAAVLSVQLGSPHLKLADLGLLAL
;
A
#
# COMPACT_ATOMS: atom_id res chain seq x y z
N MET A 1 5.60 -25.68 3.31
CA MET A 1 5.99 -24.66 2.30
C MET A 1 6.92 -23.63 2.98
N ARG A 2 7.75 -22.82 2.28
CA ARG A 2 8.62 -21.82 2.96
C ARG A 2 7.83 -20.73 3.69
N GLU A 3 6.65 -20.40 3.16
CA GLU A 3 5.73 -19.41 3.72
C GLU A 3 5.08 -19.89 5.02
N GLU A 4 4.45 -21.06 5.02
CA GLU A 4 3.82 -21.65 6.21
C GLU A 4 4.80 -21.79 7.38
N ALA A 5 6.02 -22.27 7.12
CA ALA A 5 7.05 -22.41 8.15
C ALA A 5 7.56 -21.06 8.69
N TYR A 6 7.52 -20.00 7.87
CA TYR A 6 7.88 -18.66 8.30
C TYR A 6 6.78 -18.04 9.17
N LEU A 7 5.51 -18.24 8.79
CA LEU A 7 4.36 -17.75 9.56
C LEU A 7 4.17 -18.49 10.89
N GLU A 8 4.45 -19.79 10.94
CA GLU A 8 4.50 -20.53 12.21
C GLU A 8 5.59 -20.02 13.15
N ALA A 9 6.72 -19.55 12.59
CA ALA A 9 7.83 -18.99 13.35
C ALA A 9 7.64 -17.50 13.72
N HIS A 10 6.81 -16.77 12.97
CA HIS A 10 6.57 -15.33 13.10
C HIS A 10 5.07 -14.99 13.02
N PRO A 11 4.27 -15.39 14.03
CA PRO A 11 2.83 -15.09 14.05
C PRO A 11 2.53 -13.59 13.98
N GLU A 12 3.45 -12.73 14.44
CA GLU A 12 3.38 -11.27 14.31
C GLU A 12 3.38 -10.77 12.86
N ALA A 13 3.85 -11.57 11.90
CA ALA A 13 3.85 -11.23 10.48
C ALA A 13 2.50 -11.52 9.80
N ALA A 14 1.58 -12.25 10.45
CA ALA A 14 0.30 -12.64 9.85
C ALA A 14 -0.58 -11.43 9.44
N PRO A 15 -0.76 -10.37 10.27
CA PRO A 15 -1.51 -9.19 9.85
C PRO A 15 -0.88 -8.48 8.64
N ALA A 16 0.46 -8.41 8.60
CA ALA A 16 1.19 -7.80 7.49
C ALA A 16 1.04 -8.58 6.19
N ARG A 17 1.00 -9.91 6.26
CA ARG A 17 0.73 -10.76 5.11
C ARG A 17 -0.72 -10.66 4.65
N ALA A 18 -1.69 -10.68 5.56
CA ALA A 18 -3.10 -10.47 5.22
C ALA A 18 -3.30 -9.11 4.52
N PHE A 19 -2.69 -8.05 5.04
CA PHE A 19 -2.70 -6.72 4.44
C PHE A 19 -2.16 -6.73 3.00
N HIS A 20 -1.04 -7.43 2.75
CA HIS A 20 -0.46 -7.55 1.40
C HIS A 20 -1.36 -8.31 0.44
N VAL A 21 -1.99 -9.40 0.89
CA VAL A 21 -2.95 -10.17 0.09
C VAL A 21 -4.14 -9.28 -0.30
N MET A 22 -4.74 -8.58 0.66
CA MET A 22 -5.85 -7.64 0.40
C MET A 22 -5.43 -6.53 -0.58
N CYS A 23 -4.20 -6.01 -0.46
CA CYS A 23 -3.67 -5.03 -1.41
C CYS A 23 -3.59 -5.58 -2.84
N ALA A 24 -3.18 -6.84 -3.00
CA ALA A 24 -3.05 -7.50 -4.29
C ALA A 24 -4.42 -7.84 -4.90
N GLU A 25 -5.38 -8.27 -4.08
CA GLU A 25 -6.72 -8.68 -4.50
C GLU A 25 -7.68 -7.51 -4.74
N GLY A 26 -7.37 -6.33 -4.20
CA GLY A 26 -8.24 -5.17 -4.32
C GLY A 26 -9.33 -5.12 -3.25
N ASP A 27 -9.20 -5.89 -2.17
CA ASP A 27 -10.16 -5.96 -1.08
C ASP A 27 -10.01 -4.75 -0.15
N ILE A 28 -10.66 -3.64 -0.53
CA ILE A 28 -10.64 -2.40 0.24
C ILE A 28 -11.36 -2.59 1.58
N ASP A 29 -12.52 -3.27 1.58
CA ASP A 29 -13.32 -3.43 2.79
C ASP A 29 -12.57 -4.26 3.84
N GLY A 30 -11.98 -5.39 3.43
CA GLY A 30 -11.14 -6.22 4.30
C GLY A 30 -9.88 -5.49 4.78
N LEU A 31 -9.25 -4.70 3.91
CA LEU A 31 -8.09 -3.88 4.29
C LEU A 31 -8.47 -2.84 5.34
N VAL A 32 -9.61 -2.17 5.17
CA VAL A 32 -10.13 -1.18 6.11
C VAL A 32 -10.50 -1.82 7.44
N GLU A 33 -11.19 -2.96 7.42
CA GLU A 33 -11.52 -3.72 8.61
C GLU A 33 -10.25 -4.15 9.36
N LEU A 34 -9.25 -4.67 8.66
CA LEU A 34 -7.96 -5.05 9.23
C LEU A 34 -7.28 -3.84 9.88
N LEU A 35 -7.27 -2.68 9.22
CA LEU A 35 -6.66 -1.46 9.75
C LEU A 35 -7.40 -0.96 11.01
N TYR A 36 -8.73 -0.93 11.02
CA TYR A 36 -9.49 -0.53 12.22
C TYR A 36 -9.22 -1.43 13.42
N HIS A 37 -9.22 -2.76 13.24
CA HIS A 37 -8.96 -3.70 14.33
C HIS A 37 -7.47 -3.75 14.73
N SER A 38 -6.58 -3.39 13.80
CA SER A 38 -5.15 -3.28 14.09
C SER A 38 -4.82 -2.05 14.93
N ASP A 39 -5.59 -0.97 14.88
CA ASP A 39 -5.32 0.21 15.72
C ASP A 39 -5.35 -0.12 17.23
N ASP A 40 -6.17 -1.10 17.62
CA ASP A 40 -6.26 -1.60 19.00
C ASP A 40 -5.18 -2.63 19.39
N GLN A 41 -4.50 -3.25 18.41
CA GLN A 41 -3.60 -4.41 18.61
C GLN A 41 -2.16 -4.17 18.14
N VAL A 42 -1.97 -3.24 17.20
CA VAL A 42 -0.71 -2.89 16.54
C VAL A 42 -0.35 -1.46 16.98
N PRO A 43 0.74 -1.28 17.76
CA PRO A 43 1.10 0.02 18.34
C PRO A 43 1.36 1.14 17.31
N ASP A 44 1.63 0.77 16.06
CA ASP A 44 1.85 1.69 14.94
C ASP A 44 1.27 1.11 13.65
N ILE A 45 0.03 1.49 13.34
CA ILE A 45 -0.64 1.14 12.08
C ILE A 45 0.16 1.56 10.84
N GLY A 46 0.97 2.62 10.96
CA GLY A 46 1.83 3.06 9.89
C GLY A 46 2.94 2.05 9.57
N SER A 47 3.42 1.28 10.55
CA SER A 47 4.37 0.19 10.31
C SER A 47 3.75 -0.95 9.50
N LEU A 48 2.46 -1.23 9.68
CA LEU A 48 1.72 -2.21 8.88
C LEU A 48 1.56 -1.74 7.42
N ILE A 49 1.07 -0.52 7.22
CA ILE A 49 0.88 0.07 5.88
C ILE A 49 2.21 0.19 5.10
N ARG A 50 3.30 0.47 5.82
CA ARG A 50 4.64 0.64 5.27
C ARG A 50 5.46 -0.65 5.26
N TYR A 51 4.88 -1.78 5.64
CA TYR A 51 5.59 -3.06 5.66
C TYR A 51 6.02 -3.46 4.24
N GLN A 52 7.29 -3.84 4.12
CA GLN A 52 7.85 -4.48 2.92
C GLN A 52 8.08 -5.95 3.21
N ASP A 53 7.52 -6.82 2.39
CA ASP A 53 7.51 -8.25 2.66
C ASP A 53 8.74 -8.95 2.05
N PRO A 54 9.65 -9.52 2.86
CA PRO A 54 10.79 -10.27 2.35
C PRO A 54 10.39 -11.50 1.53
N LEU A 55 9.20 -12.08 1.77
CA LEU A 55 8.69 -13.22 1.01
C LEU A 55 8.12 -12.79 -0.35
N SER A 56 7.80 -11.51 -0.51
CA SER A 56 7.25 -10.91 -1.73
C SER A 56 8.26 -9.95 -2.38
N GLU A 57 9.53 -10.35 -2.48
CA GLU A 57 10.58 -9.56 -3.14
C GLU A 57 10.75 -8.15 -2.54
N MET A 58 10.53 -7.96 -1.23
CA MET A 58 10.51 -6.65 -0.55
C MET A 58 9.47 -5.67 -1.11
N LYS A 59 8.44 -6.13 -1.82
CA LYS A 59 7.35 -5.27 -2.28
C LYS A 59 6.60 -4.70 -1.07
N SER A 60 6.10 -3.48 -1.22
CA SER A 60 5.10 -2.90 -0.32
C SER A 60 3.69 -3.12 -0.87
N GLY A 61 2.65 -2.80 -0.09
CA GLY A 61 1.26 -2.82 -0.57
C GLY A 61 1.06 -1.99 -1.85
N LEU A 62 1.78 -0.85 -2.01
CA LEU A 62 1.66 -0.01 -3.21
C LEU A 62 2.25 -0.70 -4.45
N HIS A 63 3.34 -1.46 -4.29
CA HIS A 63 3.89 -2.24 -5.40
C HIS A 63 2.90 -3.32 -5.84
N LEU A 64 2.29 -4.02 -4.89
CA LEU A 64 1.31 -5.07 -5.17
C LEU A 64 0.09 -4.50 -5.88
N ALA A 65 -0.49 -3.41 -5.36
CA ALA A 65 -1.64 -2.75 -5.99
C ALA A 65 -1.34 -2.28 -7.43
N VAL A 66 -0.13 -1.77 -7.70
CA VAL A 66 0.29 -1.43 -9.07
C VAL A 66 0.45 -2.66 -9.95
N GLU A 67 1.08 -3.72 -9.42
CA GLU A 67 1.33 -4.96 -10.13
C GLU A 67 0.02 -5.65 -10.54
N THR A 68 -0.95 -5.69 -9.64
CA THR A 68 -2.26 -6.33 -9.85
C THR A 68 -3.36 -5.38 -10.32
N ARG A 69 -3.00 -4.12 -10.63
CA ARG A 69 -3.90 -3.09 -11.19
C ARG A 69 -5.08 -2.70 -10.28
N GLN A 70 -4.88 -2.72 -8.98
CA GLN A 70 -5.88 -2.33 -7.98
C GLN A 70 -5.85 -0.81 -7.73
N GLU A 71 -6.51 -0.05 -8.59
CA GLU A 71 -6.55 1.41 -8.56
C GLU A 71 -7.05 1.95 -7.21
N GLY A 72 -8.15 1.41 -6.67
CA GLY A 72 -8.74 1.89 -5.42
C GLY A 72 -7.83 1.69 -4.21
N VAL A 73 -7.16 0.53 -4.13
CA VAL A 73 -6.15 0.27 -3.10
C VAL A 73 -4.98 1.24 -3.24
N ALA A 74 -4.48 1.45 -4.46
CA ALA A 74 -3.38 2.37 -4.68
C ALA A 74 -3.73 3.82 -4.29
N TRP A 75 -4.97 4.27 -4.56
CA TRP A 75 -5.49 5.56 -4.06
C TRP A 75 -5.49 5.62 -2.53
N LEU A 76 -6.01 4.59 -1.87
CA LEU A 76 -6.07 4.51 -0.41
C LEU A 76 -4.67 4.54 0.21
N LEU A 77 -3.72 3.77 -0.32
CA LEU A 77 -2.34 3.72 0.17
C LEU A 77 -1.61 5.06 -0.01
N LEU A 78 -1.78 5.73 -1.16
CA LEU A 78 -1.24 7.06 -1.39
C LEU A 78 -1.88 8.09 -0.44
N TRP A 79 -3.19 8.03 -0.24
CA TRP A 79 -3.88 8.90 0.71
C TRP A 79 -3.34 8.73 2.13
N LEU A 80 -3.18 7.48 2.59
CA LEU A 80 -2.77 7.19 3.96
C LEU A 80 -1.29 7.47 4.22
N SER A 81 -0.39 7.14 3.29
CA SER A 81 1.05 7.08 3.58
C SER A 81 1.97 7.76 2.55
N SER A 82 1.44 8.73 1.79
CA SER A 82 2.28 9.64 0.99
C SER A 82 2.30 11.07 1.56
N SER A 83 3.38 11.81 1.26
CA SER A 83 3.51 13.23 1.58
C SER A 83 2.81 14.15 0.56
N LEU A 84 2.03 13.58 -0.37
CA LEU A 84 1.29 14.35 -1.37
C LEU A 84 0.23 15.25 -0.68
N PRO A 85 0.14 16.53 -1.06
CA PRO A 85 -0.97 17.39 -0.64
C PRO A 85 -2.34 16.77 -0.96
N SER A 86 -3.36 17.00 -0.14
CA SER A 86 -4.68 16.41 -0.37
C SER A 86 -5.37 16.91 -1.64
N ASP A 87 -5.07 18.13 -2.09
CA ASP A 87 -5.69 18.77 -3.25
C ASP A 87 -5.22 18.22 -4.61
N VAL A 88 -4.07 17.53 -4.66
CA VAL A 88 -3.61 16.85 -5.89
C VAL A 88 -4.40 15.60 -6.23
N PHE A 89 -5.17 15.06 -5.27
CA PHE A 89 -6.02 13.91 -5.50
C PHE A 89 -7.31 14.35 -6.22
N PRO A 90 -7.74 13.64 -7.29
CA PRO A 90 -9.04 13.89 -7.91
C PRO A 90 -10.18 13.82 -6.88
N LEU A 91 -11.24 14.61 -7.10
CA LEU A 91 -12.36 14.69 -6.15
C LEU A 91 -13.00 13.32 -5.89
N GLU A 92 -13.22 12.53 -6.94
CA GLU A 92 -13.81 11.18 -6.84
C GLU A 92 -12.95 10.24 -5.99
N ALA A 93 -11.63 10.28 -6.19
CA ALA A 93 -10.68 9.48 -5.41
C ALA A 93 -10.68 9.91 -3.94
N ARG A 94 -10.67 11.23 -3.67
CA ARG A 94 -10.77 11.77 -2.30
C ARG A 94 -12.04 11.34 -1.60
N GLN A 95 -13.19 11.50 -2.24
CA GLN A 95 -14.48 11.11 -1.65
C GLN A 95 -14.51 9.61 -1.30
N SER A 96 -13.90 8.77 -2.16
CA SER A 96 -13.85 7.32 -1.96
C SER A 96 -12.96 6.93 -0.77
N VAL A 97 -11.80 7.57 -0.59
CA VAL A 97 -10.91 7.29 0.55
C VAL A 97 -11.36 7.98 1.83
N GLU A 98 -12.06 9.12 1.75
CA GLU A 98 -12.64 9.82 2.89
C GLU A 98 -13.87 9.10 3.44
N SER A 99 -14.68 8.46 2.59
CA SER A 99 -15.85 7.68 3.05
C SER A 99 -15.47 6.47 3.91
N VAL A 100 -14.23 6.00 3.78
CA VAL A 100 -13.66 4.92 4.57
C VAL A 100 -13.38 5.36 6.02
N GLY A 101 -13.20 6.68 6.27
CA GLY A 101 -13.02 7.25 7.61
C GLY A 101 -11.60 7.13 8.20
N LEU A 102 -10.66 6.52 7.47
CA LEU A 102 -9.27 6.43 7.91
C LEU A 102 -8.53 7.78 7.75
N ARG A 103 -7.80 8.17 8.79
CA ARG A 103 -7.02 9.42 8.79
C ARG A 103 -5.69 9.22 8.08
N ARG A 104 -5.22 10.28 7.40
CA ARG A 104 -3.88 10.32 6.81
C ARG A 104 -2.82 10.23 7.91
N LEU A 105 -1.75 9.47 7.66
CA LEU A 105 -0.62 9.35 8.57
C LEU A 105 0.31 10.55 8.41
N GLU A 106 1.07 10.85 9.46
CA GLU A 106 2.21 11.76 9.35
C GLU A 106 3.32 11.09 8.53
N VAL A 107 3.75 11.75 7.45
CA VAL A 107 4.71 11.20 6.49
C VAL A 107 5.95 12.08 6.41
N GLY A 108 7.09 11.55 6.86
CA GLY A 108 8.40 12.14 6.63
C GLY A 108 9.04 11.67 5.31
N LYS A 109 10.17 12.29 4.96
CA LYS A 109 10.91 11.99 3.71
C LYS A 109 11.26 10.51 3.50
N ARG A 110 11.46 9.75 4.58
CA ARG A 110 11.85 8.34 4.54
C ARG A 110 10.68 7.37 4.69
N THR A 111 9.49 7.88 5.02
CA THR A 111 8.30 7.06 5.28
C THR A 111 7.24 7.25 4.20
N ASP A 112 7.52 8.05 3.17
CA ASP A 112 6.66 8.17 1.99
C ASP A 112 6.70 6.87 1.19
N ILE A 113 5.54 6.21 1.10
CA ILE A 113 5.41 4.89 0.47
C ILE A 113 5.80 4.90 -1.01
N ARG A 114 5.75 6.05 -1.69
CA ARG A 114 6.18 6.21 -3.09
C ARG A 114 7.67 5.97 -3.27
N GLY A 115 8.46 6.23 -2.21
CA GLY A 115 9.91 6.10 -2.21
C GLY A 115 10.43 4.70 -1.88
N PHE A 116 9.55 3.75 -1.57
CA PHE A 116 9.98 2.40 -1.21
C PHE A 116 10.48 1.63 -2.43
N LEU A 117 11.49 0.80 -2.20
CA LEU A 117 12.15 0.02 -3.24
C LEU A 117 11.91 -1.46 -3.01
N ASP A 118 11.45 -2.17 -4.04
CA ASP A 118 11.49 -3.63 -4.04
C ASP A 118 12.93 -4.16 -4.09
N SER A 119 13.09 -5.48 -4.00
CA SER A 119 14.40 -6.17 -4.04
C SER A 119 15.18 -5.96 -5.34
N LYS A 120 14.51 -5.48 -6.40
CA LYS A 120 15.12 -5.13 -7.70
C LYS A 120 15.48 -3.64 -7.77
N GLY A 121 15.32 -2.89 -6.67
CA GLY A 121 15.62 -1.47 -6.59
C GLY A 121 14.60 -0.59 -7.29
N ARG A 122 13.36 -1.07 -7.50
CA ARG A 122 12.32 -0.34 -8.22
C ARG A 122 11.31 0.25 -7.24
N THR A 123 10.84 1.46 -7.52
CA THR A 123 9.63 2.01 -6.89
C THR A 123 8.38 1.50 -7.59
N ALA A 124 7.22 1.72 -6.96
CA ALA A 124 5.92 1.49 -7.59
C ALA A 124 5.76 2.28 -8.91
N ALA A 125 6.33 3.49 -9.02
CA ALA A 125 6.34 4.26 -10.27
C ALA A 125 7.11 3.54 -11.39
N VAL A 126 8.34 3.10 -11.08
CA VAL A 126 9.18 2.37 -12.05
C VAL A 126 8.50 1.07 -12.46
N LEU A 127 7.91 0.34 -11.50
CA LEU A 127 7.14 -0.87 -11.76
C LEU A 127 5.95 -0.61 -12.69
N SER A 128 5.18 0.45 -12.46
CA SER A 128 4.04 0.84 -13.31
C SER A 128 4.47 1.08 -14.76
N VAL A 129 5.61 1.74 -14.98
CA VAL A 129 6.16 1.98 -16.33
C VAL A 129 6.55 0.65 -16.99
N GLN A 130 7.22 -0.24 -16.26
CA GLN A 130 7.68 -1.53 -16.80
C GLN A 130 6.52 -2.47 -17.18
N LEU A 131 5.41 -2.42 -16.43
CA LEU A 131 4.25 -3.26 -16.71
C LEU A 131 3.45 -2.79 -17.93
N GLY A 132 3.70 -1.57 -18.43
CA GLY A 132 3.00 -1.03 -19.60
C GLY A 132 1.48 -0.87 -19.40
N SER A 133 0.74 -0.87 -20.51
CA SER A 133 -0.70 -0.63 -20.51
C SER A 133 -1.52 -1.87 -20.14
N PRO A 134 -2.72 -1.72 -19.53
CA PRO A 134 -3.32 -0.45 -19.11
C PRO A 134 -2.59 0.13 -17.89
N HIS A 135 -2.45 1.46 -17.85
CA HIS A 135 -1.93 2.16 -16.68
C HIS A 135 -3.04 2.42 -15.68
N LEU A 136 -2.64 2.55 -14.42
CA LEU A 136 -3.51 3.13 -13.41
C LEU A 136 -3.67 4.63 -13.67
N LYS A 137 -4.86 5.19 -13.44
CA LYS A 137 -5.13 6.62 -13.65
C LYS A 137 -4.21 7.48 -12.78
N LEU A 138 -3.93 7.07 -11.55
CA LEU A 138 -2.95 7.73 -10.67
C LEU A 138 -1.53 7.77 -11.25
N ALA A 139 -1.16 6.82 -12.11
CA ALA A 139 0.14 6.80 -12.75
C ALA A 139 0.21 7.85 -13.86
N ASP A 140 -0.87 7.98 -14.65
CA ASP A 140 -1.01 9.03 -15.67
C ASP A 140 -1.00 10.43 -15.06
N LEU A 141 -1.52 10.57 -13.83
CA LEU A 141 -1.47 11.81 -13.04
C LEU A 141 -0.10 12.07 -12.40
N GLY A 142 0.87 11.17 -12.57
CA GLY A 142 2.24 11.30 -12.02
C GLY A 142 2.34 11.10 -10.51
N LEU A 143 1.28 10.61 -9.84
CA LEU A 143 1.22 10.56 -8.37
C LEU A 143 2.05 9.44 -7.74
N LEU A 144 2.55 8.49 -8.54
CA LEU A 144 3.49 7.47 -8.07
C LEU A 144 4.93 8.00 -7.94
N ALA A 145 5.28 9.06 -8.67
CA ALA A 145 6.62 9.64 -8.61
C ALA A 145 6.81 10.42 -7.31
N LEU A 146 8.04 10.46 -6.78
CA LEU A 146 8.39 11.18 -5.55
C LEU A 146 8.64 12.67 -5.82
#